data_AF-A0A1C7W3Z0-F1
#
_entry.id   AF-A0A1C7W3Z0-F1
#
_cell.length_a   1.000
_cell.length_b   1.000
_cell.length_c   1.000
_cell.angle_alpha   90.00
_cell.angle_beta   90.00
_cell.angle_gamma   90.00
#
_symmetry.space_group_name_H-M   'P 1'
#
loop_
_entity.id
_entity.type
_entity.pdbx_description
1 polymer ?
#
loop_
_entity_poly.entity_id
_entity_poly.type
_entity_poly.pdbx_seq_one_letter_code
_entity_poly.pdbx_strand_id
1 'polypeptide(L)'
;MNNSMPQNKKSNRLKLIEPAKLRRAQQTIKQFPGSWSWKICMHLAKQAYGIECKAPLPEVGDCIGNFECTYLREDTGDYAFSHKRKSSQINYCEYIPN
;
A
#
# COMPACT_ATOMS: atom_id res chain seq x y z
N MET A 1 -17.32 -48.28 20.74
CA MET A 1 -16.74 -47.35 19.74
C MET A 1 -16.44 -46.05 20.47
N ASN A 2 -15.16 -45.73 20.67
CA ASN A 2 -14.74 -44.54 21.42
C ASN A 2 -14.75 -43.35 20.47
N ASN A 3 -15.75 -42.47 20.59
CA ASN A 3 -15.79 -41.20 19.90
C ASN A 3 -14.81 -40.23 20.58
N SER A 4 -13.53 -40.30 20.19
CA SER A 4 -12.55 -39.29 20.53
C SER A 4 -12.96 -37.97 19.88
N MET A 5 -13.48 -37.03 20.68
CA MET A 5 -13.67 -35.64 20.26
C MET A 5 -12.35 -35.11 19.67
N PRO A 6 -12.35 -34.49 18.48
CA PRO A 6 -11.15 -33.84 17.96
C PRO A 6 -10.77 -32.73 18.93
N GLN A 7 -9.54 -32.78 19.43
CA GLN A 7 -8.98 -31.75 20.30
C GLN A 7 -9.22 -30.37 19.69
N ASN A 8 -9.81 -29.50 20.49
CA ASN A 8 -10.11 -28.12 20.14
C ASN A 8 -8.83 -27.46 19.58
N LYS A 9 -8.79 -27.24 18.26
CA LYS A 9 -7.66 -26.59 17.59
C LYS A 9 -7.49 -25.22 18.25
N LYS A 10 -6.44 -25.04 19.06
CA LYS A 10 -6.07 -23.74 19.61
C LYS A 10 -5.99 -22.76 18.45
N SER A 11 -7.00 -21.91 18.36
CA SER A 11 -7.16 -20.96 17.29
C SER A 11 -6.04 -19.94 17.42
N ASN A 12 -4.98 -20.06 16.62
CA ASN A 12 -3.86 -19.13 16.56
C ASN A 12 -4.27 -17.83 15.83
N ARG A 13 -5.48 -17.32 16.14
CA ARG A 13 -6.05 -16.13 15.53
C ARG A 13 -5.26 -14.93 16.03
N LEU A 14 -4.68 -14.20 15.10
CA LEU A 14 -4.05 -12.92 15.37
C LEU A 14 -5.07 -12.00 16.05
N LYS A 15 -4.68 -11.45 17.20
CA LYS A 15 -5.51 -10.51 17.94
C LYS A 15 -5.37 -9.14 17.30
N LEU A 16 -6.49 -8.49 17.00
CA LEU A 16 -6.48 -7.11 16.55
C LEU A 16 -6.05 -6.22 17.72
N ILE A 17 -4.88 -5.58 17.59
CA ILE A 17 -4.29 -4.71 18.61
C ILE A 17 -4.69 -3.25 18.37
N GLU A 18 -4.61 -2.81 17.10
CA GLU A 18 -4.89 -1.42 16.73
C GLU A 18 -5.99 -1.31 15.65
N PRO A 19 -7.28 -1.26 16.05
CA PRO A 19 -8.40 -1.14 15.12
C PRO A 19 -8.36 0.11 14.25
N ALA A 20 -7.76 1.20 14.74
CA ALA A 20 -7.61 2.46 14.00
C ALA A 20 -6.75 2.29 12.74
N LYS A 21 -5.65 1.53 12.82
CA LYS A 21 -4.79 1.24 11.65
C LYS A 21 -5.53 0.42 10.60
N LEU A 22 -6.34 -0.55 11.02
CA LEU A 22 -7.16 -1.33 10.11
C LEU A 22 -8.22 -0.47 9.41
N ARG A 23 -8.90 0.43 10.13
CA ARG A 23 -9.86 1.37 9.53
C ARG A 23 -9.17 2.29 8.52
N ARG A 24 -7.98 2.81 8.86
CA ARG A 24 -7.19 3.64 7.95
C ARG A 24 -6.81 2.89 6.68
N ALA A 25 -6.35 1.64 6.80
CA ALA A 25 -6.04 0.78 5.67
C ALA A 25 -7.25 0.62 4.72
N GLN A 26 -8.43 0.35 5.29
CA GLN A 26 -9.68 0.22 4.53
C GLN A 26 -10.10 1.52 3.84
N GLN A 27 -9.89 2.67 4.48
CA GLN A 27 -10.17 3.98 3.88
C GLN A 27 -9.21 4.29 2.73
N THR A 28 -7.91 4.06 2.93
CA THR A 28 -6.87 4.33 1.93
C THR A 28 -7.13 3.56 0.63
N ILE A 29 -7.45 2.26 0.71
CA ILE A 29 -7.69 1.46 -0.49
C ILE A 29 -8.99 1.85 -1.21
N LYS A 30 -10.02 2.27 -0.46
CA LYS A 30 -11.27 2.78 -1.04
C LYS A 30 -11.09 4.09 -1.79
N GLN A 31 -10.22 4.98 -1.29
CA GLN A 31 -9.97 6.28 -1.91
C GLN A 31 -9.05 6.20 -3.13
N PHE A 32 -8.06 5.31 -3.08
CA PHE A 32 -7.01 5.23 -4.09
C PHE A 32 -6.73 3.77 -4.44
N PRO A 33 -7.37 3.17 -5.46
CA PRO A 33 -7.25 1.74 -5.77
C PRO A 33 -5.93 1.35 -6.51
N GLY A 34 -4.81 2.04 -6.24
CA GLY A 34 -3.52 1.79 -6.90
C GLY A 34 -2.61 0.76 -6.19
N SER A 35 -1.58 0.30 -6.90
CA SER A 35 -0.55 -0.63 -6.39
C SER A 35 0.10 -0.11 -5.10
N TRP A 36 0.51 1.15 -5.07
CA TRP A 36 1.07 1.78 -3.88
C TRP A 36 0.14 1.80 -2.66
N SER A 37 -1.11 2.20 -2.86
CA SER A 37 -2.13 2.18 -1.80
C SER A 37 -2.36 0.78 -1.25
N TRP A 38 -2.27 -0.25 -2.11
CA TRP A 38 -2.33 -1.64 -1.67
C TRP A 38 -1.14 -2.02 -0.78
N LYS A 39 0.08 -1.64 -1.15
CA LYS A 39 1.29 -1.84 -0.34
C LYS A 39 1.16 -1.17 1.04
N ILE A 40 0.68 0.08 1.09
CA ILE A 40 0.40 0.80 2.34
C ILE A 40 -0.69 0.09 3.16
N CYS A 41 -1.80 -0.29 2.53
CA CYS A 41 -2.91 -0.97 3.17
C CYS A 41 -2.45 -2.27 3.85
N MET A 42 -1.66 -3.08 3.16
CA MET A 42 -1.10 -4.32 3.69
C MET A 42 -0.15 -4.08 4.86
N HIS A 43 0.69 -3.04 4.79
CA HIS A 43 1.56 -2.66 5.90
C HIS A 43 0.74 -2.25 7.15
N LEU A 44 -0.25 -1.37 6.99
CA LEU A 44 -1.12 -0.94 8.08
C LEU A 44 -1.95 -2.09 8.68
N ALA A 45 -2.43 -2.99 7.83
CA ALA A 45 -3.17 -4.17 8.27
C ALA A 45 -2.28 -5.09 9.12
N LYS A 46 -1.05 -5.38 8.69
CA LYS A 46 -0.08 -6.17 9.47
C LYS A 46 0.21 -5.54 10.82
N GLN A 47 0.48 -4.24 10.85
CA GLN A 47 0.67 -3.49 12.10
C GLN A 47 -0.56 -3.53 13.02
N ALA A 48 -1.78 -3.49 12.46
CA ALA A 48 -3.01 -3.57 13.25
C ALA A 48 -3.11 -4.86 14.05
N TYR A 49 -2.51 -5.95 13.57
CA TYR A 49 -2.43 -7.25 14.24
C TYR A 49 -1.13 -7.47 15.03
N GLY A 50 -0.29 -6.44 15.19
CA GLY A 50 0.99 -6.55 15.90
C GLY A 50 2.08 -7.28 15.14
N ILE A 51 1.94 -7.45 13.82
CA ILE A 51 2.96 -8.08 12.99
C ILE A 51 4.01 -7.03 12.61
N GLU A 52 5.23 -7.24 13.07
CA GLU A 52 6.38 -6.45 12.63
C GLU A 52 6.62 -6.64 11.13
N CYS A 53 6.67 -5.52 10.41
CA CYS A 53 6.96 -5.52 8.98
C CYS A 53 7.64 -4.21 8.60
N LYS A 54 8.52 -4.27 7.60
CA LYS A 54 9.17 -3.09 7.05
C LYS A 54 8.15 -2.19 6.36
N ALA A 55 8.38 -0.88 6.41
CA ALA A 55 7.60 0.08 5.63
C ALA A 55 7.82 -0.23 4.14
N PRO A 56 6.74 -0.26 3.32
CA PRO A 56 6.89 -0.44 1.89
C PRO A 56 7.54 0.81 1.29
N LEU A 57 8.28 0.62 0.20
CA LEU A 57 8.77 1.73 -0.63
C LEU A 57 7.94 1.79 -1.91
N PRO A 58 7.63 3.01 -2.42
CA PRO A 58 6.93 3.16 -3.68
C PRO A 58 7.85 2.82 -4.85
N GLU A 59 7.29 2.36 -5.96
CA GLU A 59 8.02 2.24 -7.23
C GLU A 59 7.89 3.54 -8.04
N VAL A 60 8.80 3.80 -8.98
CA VAL A 60 8.62 4.94 -9.89
C VAL A 60 7.36 4.70 -10.75
N GLY A 61 6.49 5.70 -10.84
CA GLY A 61 5.17 5.60 -11.48
C GLY A 61 4.03 5.18 -10.54
N ASP A 62 4.33 4.74 -9.31
CA ASP A 62 3.29 4.49 -8.30
C ASP A 62 2.52 5.79 -8.01
N CYS A 63 1.19 5.71 -7.98
CA CYS A 63 0.32 6.87 -7.81
C CYS A 63 -0.50 6.81 -6.52
N ILE A 64 -0.69 7.98 -5.89
CA ILE A 64 -1.62 8.21 -4.79
C ILE A 64 -2.42 9.48 -5.04
N GLY A 65 -3.67 9.31 -5.51
CA GLY A 65 -4.49 10.43 -5.94
C GLY A 65 -3.88 11.16 -7.13
N ASN A 66 -3.61 12.46 -6.96
CA ASN A 66 -2.98 13.30 -7.99
C ASN A 66 -1.45 13.33 -7.87
N PHE A 67 -0.85 12.46 -7.08
CA PHE A 67 0.60 12.42 -6.90
C PHE A 67 1.17 11.16 -7.52
N GLU A 68 2.31 11.28 -8.19
CA GLU A 68 3.04 10.18 -8.83
C GLU A 68 4.46 10.17 -8.29
N CYS A 69 4.94 8.98 -7.92
CA CYS A 69 6.32 8.77 -7.51
C CYS A 69 7.23 8.97 -8.72
N THR A 70 8.10 9.97 -8.68
CA THR A 70 9.03 10.28 -9.77
C THR A 70 10.46 9.87 -9.47
N TYR A 71 10.73 9.48 -8.22
CA TYR A 71 12.07 9.22 -7.75
C TYR A 71 12.03 8.21 -6.60
N LEU A 72 12.90 7.21 -6.69
CA LEU A 72 13.24 6.29 -5.62
C LEU A 72 14.75 6.08 -5.67
N ARG A 73 15.44 6.31 -4.55
CA ARG A 73 16.82 5.90 -4.33
C ARG A 73 16.82 4.59 -3.57
N GLU A 74 17.27 3.52 -4.22
CA GLU A 74 17.19 2.17 -3.66
C GLU A 74 18.19 1.93 -2.51
N ASP A 75 19.31 2.65 -2.49
CA ASP A 75 20.38 2.55 -1.50
C ASP A 75 20.00 3.19 -0.15
N THR A 76 19.34 4.35 -0.17
CA THR A 76 18.91 5.09 1.04
C THR A 76 17.43 4.87 1.36
N GLY A 77 16.63 4.44 0.39
CA GLY A 77 15.17 4.37 0.50
C GLY A 77 14.48 5.73 0.35
N ASP A 78 15.20 6.78 -0.08
CA ASP A 78 14.63 8.10 -0.30
C ASP A 78 13.71 8.08 -1.52
N TYR A 79 12.48 8.58 -1.39
CA TYR A 79 11.53 8.67 -2.50
C TYR A 79 10.87 10.05 -2.55
N ALA A 80 10.42 10.46 -3.74
CA ALA A 80 9.70 11.70 -3.93
C ALA A 80 8.44 11.51 -4.78
N PHE A 81 7.38 12.19 -4.36
CA PHE A 81 6.14 12.29 -5.10
C PHE A 81 6.02 13.70 -5.70
N SER A 82 5.64 13.76 -6.97
CA SER A 82 5.30 15.02 -7.63
C SER A 82 3.81 15.06 -7.95
N HIS A 83 3.24 16.26 -7.91
CA HIS A 83 1.84 16.43 -8.28
C HIS A 83 1.68 16.27 -9.79
N LYS A 84 0.93 15.26 -10.21
CA LYS A 84 0.47 15.09 -11.59
C LYS A 84 -0.46 16.25 -11.90
N ARG A 85 0.07 17.32 -12.51
CA ARG A 85 -0.77 18.33 -13.16
C ARG A 85 -1.62 17.54 -14.16
N LYS A 86 -2.95 17.57 -14.03
CA LYS A 86 -3.82 17.16 -15.13
C LYS A 86 -3.49 18.10 -16.28
N SER A 87 -2.57 17.69 -17.14
CA SER A 87 -2.51 18.24 -18.46
C SER A 87 -3.81 17.81 -19.12
N SER A 88 -4.76 18.74 -19.22
CA SER A 88 -5.74 18.71 -20.30
C SER A 88 -5.00 18.32 -21.58
N GLN A 89 -5.40 17.20 -22.18
CA GLN A 89 -5.01 16.69 -23.51
C GLN A 89 -3.68 17.23 -24.06
N ILE A 90 -2.60 16.48 -23.89
CA ILE A 90 -1.50 16.54 -24.88
C ILE A 90 -1.80 15.42 -25.87
N ASN A 91 -2.58 15.76 -26.90
CA ASN A 91 -2.49 15.02 -28.14
C ASN A 91 -1.18 15.47 -28.82
N TYR A 92 -0.39 14.49 -29.26
CA TYR A 92 0.80 14.58 -30.11
C TYR A 92 2.10 15.11 -29.47
N CYS A 93 3.16 14.32 -29.61
CA CYS A 93 4.54 14.75 -29.41
C CYS A 93 4.98 15.54 -30.65
N GLU A 94 5.20 16.85 -30.53
CA GLU A 94 5.96 17.59 -31.53
C GLU A 94 7.45 17.53 -31.17
N TYR A 95 8.22 16.88 -32.04
CA TYR A 95 9.69 16.95 -32.04
C TYR A 95 10.09 18.30 -32.65
N ILE A 96 10.76 19.15 -31.86
CA ILE A 96 11.39 20.37 -32.36
C ILE A 96 12.89 20.09 -32.50
N PRO A 97 13.41 19.86 -33.72
CA PRO A 97 14.85 19.89 -33.95
C PRO A 97 15.36 21.32 -33.89
N ASN A 98 16.54 21.48 -33.28
CA ASN A 98 17.34 22.71 -33.33
C ASN A 98 17.80 23.03 -34.75
#